data_AF-A0A1B1I4F8-F1
#
_entry.id   AF-A0A1B1I4F8-F1
#
_cell.length_a   1.000
_cell.length_b   1.000
_cell.length_c   1.000
_cell.angle_alpha   90.00
_cell.angle_beta   90.00
_cell.angle_gamma   90.00
#
_symmetry.space_group_name_H-M   'P 1'
#
loop_
_entity.id
_entity.type
_entity.pdbx_description
1 polymer ?
#
loop_
_entity_poly.entity_id
_entity_poly.type
_entity_poly.pdbx_seq_one_letter_code
_entity_poly.pdbx_strand_id
1 'polypeptide(L)' 'MQRRIEDYADIIHLPRPISRTHPPMSRHDRAGQFAPFSALTGLHAAADRTEQEKAAQYDVYSPPEYSA' A
#
# COMPACT_ATOMS: atom_id res chain seq x y z
N MET A 1 -33.94 -2.20 -7.41
CA MET A 1 -34.08 -1.01 -8.27
C MET A 1 -32.69 -0.50 -8.62
N GLN A 2 -32.37 -0.39 -9.90
CA GLN A 2 -31.11 0.21 -10.35
C GLN A 2 -31.29 1.73 -10.40
N ARG A 3 -30.44 2.49 -9.69
CA ARG A 3 -30.40 3.97 -9.80
C ARG A 3 -29.43 4.36 -10.90
N ARG A 4 -29.75 5.40 -11.67
CA ARG A 4 -28.87 5.97 -12.70
C ARG A 4 -28.17 7.22 -12.16
N ILE A 5 -27.10 7.65 -12.82
CA ILE A 5 -26.35 8.83 -12.37
C ILE A 5 -27.19 10.11 -12.55
N GLU A 6 -28.09 10.13 -13.53
CA GLU A 6 -29.04 11.22 -13.78
C GLU A 6 -29.96 11.48 -12.57
N ASP A 7 -30.28 10.45 -11.78
CA ASP A 7 -31.14 10.55 -10.58
C ASP A 7 -30.52 11.38 -9.44
N TYR A 8 -29.26 11.79 -9.57
CA TYR A 8 -28.51 12.57 -8.58
C TYR A 8 -27.95 13.88 -9.15
N ALA A 9 -28.35 14.26 -10.38
CA ALA A 9 -27.83 15.44 -11.06
C ALA A 9 -28.04 16.75 -10.27
N ASP A 10 -29.06 16.78 -9.41
CA ASP A 10 -29.41 17.88 -8.51
C ASP A 10 -28.45 18.05 -7.33
N ILE A 11 -27.72 17.00 -6.93
CA ILE A 11 -26.83 17.02 -5.75
C ILE A 11 -25.35 16.77 -6.05
N ILE A 12 -25.01 16.20 -7.22
CA ILE A 12 -23.64 15.72 -7.51
C ILE A 12 -22.58 16.83 -7.56
N HIS A 13 -22.98 18.07 -7.88
CA HIS A 13 -22.10 19.24 -7.96
C HIS A 13 -22.16 20.16 -6.73
N LEU A 14 -22.96 19.81 -5.72
CA LEU A 14 -23.07 20.63 -4.53
C LEU A 14 -21.78 20.59 -3.69
N PRO A 15 -21.42 21.69 -3.04
CA PRO A 15 -20.29 21.70 -2.12
C PRO A 15 -20.54 20.71 -0.99
N ARG A 16 -19.49 19.97 -0.62
CA ARG A 16 -19.57 19.00 0.47
C ARG A 16 -19.74 19.75 1.81
N PRO A 17 -20.79 19.46 2.61
CA PRO A 17 -21.00 20.13 3.88
C PRO A 17 -19.90 19.75 4.87
N ILE A 18 -19.37 20.77 5.56
CA ILE A 18 -18.37 20.60 6.61
C ILE A 18 -19.06 20.82 7.96
N SER A 19 -18.99 19.82 8.84
CA SER A 19 -19.55 19.93 10.18
C SER A 19 -18.81 20.99 11.00
N ARG A 20 -19.58 21.85 11.69
CA ARG A 20 -19.04 22.85 12.62
C ARG A 20 -18.64 22.23 13.97
N THR A 21 -19.36 21.18 14.38
CA THR A 21 -19.16 20.50 15.66
C THR A 21 -18.06 19.45 15.59
N HIS A 22 -17.94 18.76 14.44
CA HIS A 22 -16.96 17.70 14.22
C HIS A 22 -16.11 18.05 12.99
N PRO A 23 -15.13 18.95 13.14
CA PRO A 23 -14.27 19.34 12.03
C PRO A 23 -13.50 18.14 11.49
N PRO A 24 -13.21 18.10 10.18
CA PRO A 24 -12.42 17.04 9.58
C PRO A 24 -11.00 17.05 10.13
N MET A 25 -10.45 15.85 10.36
CA MET A 25 -9.07 15.65 10.76
C MET A 25 -8.10 16.20 9.70
N SER A 26 -7.00 16.83 10.15
CA SER A 26 -5.96 17.36 9.26
C SER A 26 -5.34 16.27 8.39
N ARG A 27 -4.73 16.63 7.25
CA ARG A 27 -4.03 15.66 6.40
C ARG A 27 -2.87 14.97 7.12
N HIS A 28 -2.18 15.70 8.00
CA HIS A 28 -1.06 15.19 8.78
C HIS A 28 -1.52 14.14 9.79
N ASP A 29 -2.54 14.46 10.61
CA ASP A 29 -3.07 13.53 11.60
C ASP A 29 -3.69 12.29 10.94
N ARG A 30 -4.33 12.48 9.78
CA ARG A 30 -4.84 11.37 8.96
C ARG A 30 -3.72 10.46 8.47
N ALA A 31 -2.55 11.01 8.10
CA ALA A 31 -1.39 10.21 7.74
C ALA A 31 -0.81 9.47 8.96
N GLY A 32 -0.83 10.09 10.14
CA GLY A 32 -0.41 9.48 11.41
C GLY A 32 -1.14 8.18 11.76
N GLN A 33 -2.41 8.03 11.36
CA GLN A 33 -3.15 6.78 11.53
C GLN A 33 -2.52 5.58 10.81
N PHE A 34 -1.77 5.84 9.73
CA PHE A 34 -1.07 4.81 8.96
C PHE A 34 0.39 4.60 9.41
N ALA A 35 0.87 5.39 10.38
CA ALA A 35 2.23 5.25 10.92
C ALA A 35 2.58 3.84 11.44
N PRO A 36 1.67 3.09 12.10
CA PRO A 36 1.95 1.71 12.55
C PRO A 36 2.33 0.74 11.41
N PHE A 37 1.93 1.05 10.17
CA PHE A 37 2.24 0.22 9.00
C PHE A 37 3.53 0.64 8.29
N SER A 38 4.23 1.67 8.75
CA SER A 38 5.50 2.13 8.16
C SER A 38 6.60 1.06 8.18
N ALA A 39 6.57 0.15 9.16
CA ALA A 39 7.48 -0.98 9.24
C ALA A 39 7.34 -1.96 8.06
N LEU A 40 6.16 -2.06 7.43
CA LEU A 40 5.95 -2.91 6.26
C LEU A 40 6.76 -2.45 5.04
N THR A 41 6.98 -1.14 4.90
CA THR A 41 7.84 -0.60 3.85
C THR A 41 9.29 -1.05 4.04
N GLY A 42 9.79 -1.03 5.29
CA GLY A 42 11.12 -1.55 5.61
C GLY A 42 11.24 -3.07 5.47
N LEU A 43 10.16 -3.80 5.74
CA LEU A 43 10.10 -5.25 5.57
C LEU A 43 10.23 -5.67 4.10
N HIS A 44 9.57 -4.97 3.18
CA HIS A 44 9.66 -5.27 1.75
C HIS A 44 11.10 -5.13 1.24
N ALA A 45 11.76 -4.01 1.58
CA ALA A 45 13.17 -3.80 1.23
C ALA A 45 14.13 -4.82 1.89
N ALA A 46 13.79 -5.36 3.07
CA ALA A 46 14.57 -6.42 3.70
C ALA A 46 14.35 -7.79 3.03
N ALA A 47 13.12 -8.08 2.60
CA ALA A 47 12.79 -9.29 1.85
C ALA A 47 13.50 -9.30 0.49
N ASP A 48 13.43 -8.19 -0.28
CA ASP A 48 14.09 -8.06 -1.58
C ASP A 48 15.61 -8.31 -1.50
N ARG A 49 16.27 -7.77 -0.46
CA ARG A 49 17.70 -8.02 -0.22
C ARG A 49 17.99 -9.49 0.08
N THR A 50 17.15 -10.11 0.91
CA THR A 50 17.29 -11.53 1.28
C THR A 50 17.13 -12.43 0.05
N GLU A 51 16.17 -12.12 -0.82
CA GLU A 51 15.96 -12.84 -2.09
C GLU A 51 17.19 -12.72 -3.01
N GLN A 52 17.76 -11.52 -3.17
CA GLN A 52 18.97 -11.29 -3.96
C GLN A 52 20.18 -12.06 -3.41
N GLU A 53 20.40 -12.02 -2.09
CA GLU A 53 21.49 -12.76 -1.44
C GLU A 53 21.35 -14.27 -1.66
N LYS A 54 20.14 -14.81 -1.53
CA LYS A 54 19.87 -16.23 -1.78
C LYS A 54 20.05 -16.60 -3.25
N ALA A 55 19.58 -15.77 -4.18
CA ALA A 55 19.77 -16.00 -5.61
C ALA A 55 21.26 -16.01 -5.99
N ALA A 56 22.06 -15.07 -5.47
CA ALA A 56 23.51 -15.05 -5.67
C ALA A 56 24.20 -16.28 -5.07
N GLN A 57 23.74 -16.76 -3.92
CA GLN A 57 24.27 -17.98 -3.30
C GLN A 57 24.05 -19.23 -4.18
N TYR A 58 22.91 -19.33 -4.88
CA TYR A 58 22.64 -20.43 -5.80
C TYR A 58 23.47 -20.35 -7.10
N ASP A 59 23.75 -19.15 -7.62
CA ASP A 59 24.57 -18.96 -8.82
C ASP A 59 26.04 -19.39 -8.60
N VAL A 60 26.54 -19.28 -7.37
CA VAL A 60 27.90 -19.72 -7.00
C VAL A 60 28.00 -21.24 -6.80
N TYR A 61 26.89 -21.94 -6.63
CA TYR A 61 26.90 -23.40 -6.45
C TYR A 61 26.91 -24.13 -7.79
N SER A 62 28.10 -24.57 -8.22
CA SER A 62 28.25 -25.60 -9.24
C SER A 62 28.13 -26.98 -8.58
N PRO A 63 27.16 -27.83 -8.95
CA PRO A 63 27.11 -29.21 -8.49
C PRO A 63 28.44 -29.90 -8.79
N PRO A 64 29.00 -30.71 -7.87
CA PRO A 64 30.19 -31.49 -8.18
C PRO A 64 29.87 -32.43 -9.34
N GLU A 65 30.74 -32.44 -10.37
CA GLU A 65 30.60 -33.38 -11.47
C GLU A 65 30.76 -34.80 -10.93
N TYR A 66 29.64 -35.51 -10.81
CA TYR A 66 29.66 -36.94 -10.49
C TYR A 66 30.05 -37.70 -11.76
N SER A 67 31.31 -38.11 -11.81
CA SER A 67 31.81 -39.06 -12.80
C SER A 67 31.23 -40.43 -12.47
N ALA A 68 30.47 -41.00 -13.41
CA ALA A 68 29.93 -42.36 -13.34
C ALA A 68 31.00 -43.43 -13.65
#